data_AF-Q0AVA5-F1
#
_entry.id   AF-Q0AVA5-F1
#
_cell.length_a   1.000
_cell.length_b   1.000
_cell.length_c   1.000
_cell.angle_alpha   90.00
_cell.angle_beta   90.00
_cell.angle_gamma   90.00
#
_symmetry.space_group_name_H-M   'P 1'
#
loop_
_entity.id
_entity.type
_entity.pdbx_description
1 polymer ?
#
loop_
_entity_poly.entity_id
_entity_poly.type
_entity_poly.pdbx_seq_one_letter_code
_entity_poly.pdbx_strand_id
1 'polypeptide(L)'
;MSFPTIPDITPTISINRSDVINLLLASIAFEELGLAHIINAEAEKIQYILGTLSEQVPTEPPTQDDLIEINKSVNQTLRTVIKNQMLLQFKLEDLIVENPLPSITIKKYVSGDGGVTWYDADSPPGPTIDPEQVPMFRFVITNTGNVILTGVTVTDSVLGLISTGGILPPGAFFEEYRSGEYLGGDQSNTATVIGYYLDQQVEDSDVAYYTEPT
;
A
#
# COMPACT_ATOMS: atom_id res chain seq x y z
N MET A 1 -28.88 38.72 28.13
CA MET A 1 -28.42 38.37 26.78
C MET A 1 -27.77 37.00 26.88
N SER A 2 -28.33 35.98 26.23
CA SER A 2 -27.74 34.63 26.19
C SER A 2 -26.51 34.66 25.28
N PHE A 3 -25.41 34.06 25.74
CA PHE A 3 -24.21 33.93 24.93
C PHE A 3 -24.49 33.07 23.68
N PRO A 4 -23.81 33.34 22.54
CA PRO A 4 -23.88 32.47 21.38
C PRO A 4 -23.38 31.05 21.73
N THR A 5 -24.20 30.04 21.50
CA THR A 5 -23.78 28.63 21.55
C THR A 5 -23.05 28.29 20.25
N ILE A 6 -21.73 28.08 20.34
CA ILE A 6 -20.94 27.54 19.23
C ILE A 6 -21.27 26.05 19.14
N PRO A 7 -21.77 25.55 17.99
CA PRO A 7 -22.00 24.13 17.81
C PRO A 7 -20.69 23.36 17.95
N ASP A 8 -20.72 22.30 18.75
CA ASP A 8 -19.60 21.39 18.92
C ASP A 8 -19.40 20.62 17.62
N ILE A 9 -18.41 21.03 16.84
CA ILE A 9 -17.94 20.31 15.67
C ILE A 9 -16.77 19.45 16.14
N THR A 10 -17.01 18.16 16.38
CA THR A 10 -15.93 17.18 16.44
C THR A 10 -15.61 16.76 15.00
N PRO A 11 -14.59 17.34 14.33
CA PRO A 11 -14.27 16.93 12.97
C PRO A 11 -13.83 15.46 13.00
N THR A 12 -14.60 14.61 12.34
CA THR A 12 -14.20 13.22 12.07
C THR A 12 -13.16 13.25 10.96
N ILE A 13 -11.90 13.41 11.34
CA ILE A 13 -10.77 13.36 10.40
C ILE A 13 -10.49 11.88 10.11
N SER A 14 -10.99 11.39 8.97
CA SER A 14 -10.64 10.08 8.44
C SER A 14 -9.55 10.26 7.39
N ILE A 15 -8.29 10.06 7.78
CA ILE A 15 -7.15 10.07 6.86
C ILE A 15 -6.82 8.62 6.56
N ASN A 16 -6.85 8.24 5.28
CA ASN A 16 -6.39 6.92 4.86
C ASN A 16 -4.87 6.94 4.61
N ARG A 17 -4.26 5.76 4.47
CA ARG A 17 -2.81 5.63 4.30
C ARG A 17 -2.27 6.32 3.04
N SER A 18 -3.03 6.31 1.94
CA SER A 18 -2.70 7.02 0.70
C SER A 18 -2.69 8.53 0.90
N ASP A 19 -3.63 9.05 1.70
CA ASP A 19 -3.67 10.46 2.08
C ASP A 19 -2.44 10.84 2.91
N VAL A 20 -2.02 9.99 3.86
CA VAL A 20 -0.79 10.21 4.64
C VAL A 20 0.44 10.29 3.72
N ILE A 21 0.58 9.35 2.78
CA ILE A 21 1.73 9.35 1.84
C ILE A 21 1.72 10.63 1.01
N ASN A 22 0.57 11.03 0.47
CA ASN A 22 0.45 12.26 -0.31
C ASN A 22 0.78 13.51 0.53
N LEU A 23 0.36 13.56 1.79
CA LEU A 23 0.69 14.64 2.71
C LEU A 23 2.18 14.67 3.05
N LEU A 24 2.82 13.51 3.24
CA LEU A 24 4.26 13.42 3.51
C LEU A 24 5.09 13.81 2.28
N LEU A 25 4.71 13.36 1.08
CA LEU A 25 5.33 13.80 -0.17
C LEU A 25 5.17 15.31 -0.38
N ALA A 26 3.99 15.86 -0.10
CA ALA A 26 3.78 17.30 -0.13
C ALA A 26 4.69 18.03 0.87
N SER A 27 4.87 17.49 2.08
CA SER A 27 5.76 18.08 3.09
C SER A 27 7.22 18.13 2.64
N ILE A 28 7.70 17.06 1.98
CA ILE A 28 9.04 17.00 1.38
C ILE A 28 9.16 18.04 0.25
N ALA A 29 8.15 18.13 -0.61
CA ALA A 29 8.15 19.11 -1.69
C ALA A 29 8.19 20.57 -1.18
N PHE A 30 7.49 20.87 -0.09
CA PHE A 30 7.56 22.21 0.55
C PHE A 30 8.93 22.48 1.18
N GLU A 31 9.58 21.47 1.75
CA GLU A 31 10.94 21.59 2.31
C GLU A 31 11.96 21.89 1.19
N GLU A 32 11.89 21.18 0.05
CA GLU A 32 12.71 21.43 -1.15
C GLU A 32 12.48 22.83 -1.74
N LEU A 33 11.23 23.32 -1.79
CA LEU A 33 10.93 24.68 -2.24
C LEU A 33 11.63 25.72 -1.33
N GLY A 34 11.59 25.51 -0.02
CA GLY A 34 12.29 26.35 0.95
C GLY A 34 13.80 26.37 0.74
N LEU A 35 14.40 25.20 0.49
CA LEU A 35 15.84 25.09 0.17
C LEU A 35 16.20 25.82 -1.13
N ALA A 36 15.35 25.77 -2.16
CA ALA A 36 15.57 26.49 -3.40
C ALA A 36 15.65 28.01 -3.20
N HIS A 37 14.79 28.57 -2.34
CA HIS A 37 14.87 30.00 -1.97
C HIS A 37 16.18 30.35 -1.24
N ILE A 38 16.67 29.47 -0.38
CA ILE A 38 17.96 29.66 0.31
C ILE A 38 19.11 29.67 -0.70
N ILE A 39 19.12 28.72 -1.66
CA ILE A 39 20.14 28.67 -2.70
C ILE A 39 20.11 29.96 -3.54
N ASN A 40 18.92 30.44 -3.91
CA ASN A 40 18.78 31.69 -4.66
C ASN A 40 19.29 32.90 -3.87
N ALA A 41 18.97 33.01 -2.57
CA ALA A 41 19.47 34.08 -1.72
C ALA A 41 21.00 34.08 -1.60
N GLU A 42 21.63 32.90 -1.52
CA GLU A 42 23.09 32.79 -1.54
C GLU A 42 23.69 33.15 -2.90
N ALA A 43 23.01 32.84 -4.01
CA ALA A 43 23.42 33.27 -5.35
C ALA A 43 23.35 34.80 -5.51
N GLU A 44 22.28 35.43 -5.02
CA GLU A 44 22.14 36.90 -4.99
C GLU A 44 23.25 37.55 -4.16
N LYS A 45 23.64 36.95 -3.03
CA LYS A 45 24.77 37.44 -2.22
C LYS A 45 26.09 37.48 -3.01
N ILE A 46 26.36 36.45 -3.81
CA ILE A 46 27.53 36.42 -4.73
C ILE A 46 27.39 37.50 -5.80
N GLN A 47 26.23 37.64 -6.41
CA GLN A 47 26.00 38.65 -7.45
C GLN A 47 26.13 40.07 -6.91
N TYR A 48 25.67 40.31 -5.68
CA TYR A 48 25.79 41.59 -4.99
C TYR A 48 27.25 41.96 -4.80
N ILE A 49 28.07 41.09 -4.19
CA ILE A 49 29.47 41.42 -3.92
C ILE A 49 30.29 41.58 -5.21
N LEU A 50 29.94 40.86 -6.29
CA LEU A 50 30.59 41.01 -7.59
C LEU A 50 30.08 42.23 -8.39
N GLY A 51 29.08 42.95 -7.89
CA GLY A 51 28.47 44.09 -8.58
C GLY A 51 27.69 43.69 -9.84
N THR A 52 27.31 42.42 -9.98
CA THR A 52 26.53 41.89 -11.11
C THR A 52 25.04 41.82 -10.81
N LEU A 53 24.62 42.08 -9.56
CA LEU A 53 23.20 42.12 -9.20
C LEU A 53 22.57 43.41 -9.74
N SER A 54 21.48 43.25 -10.50
CA SER A 54 20.82 44.39 -11.14
C SER A 54 20.30 45.37 -10.08
N GLU A 55 20.52 46.66 -10.30
CA GLU A 55 20.05 47.75 -9.42
C GLU A 55 20.64 47.73 -8.00
N GLN A 56 21.60 46.83 -7.71
CA GLN A 56 22.28 46.73 -6.42
C GLN A 56 23.78 46.56 -6.63
N VAL A 57 24.50 47.68 -6.60
CA VAL A 57 25.96 47.70 -6.67
C VAL A 57 26.52 48.02 -5.28
N PRO A 58 27.55 47.32 -4.81
CA PRO A 58 28.24 47.68 -3.57
C PRO A 58 28.68 49.15 -3.62
N THR A 59 28.47 49.87 -2.52
CA THR A 59 28.85 51.29 -2.39
C THR A 59 30.36 51.51 -2.44
N GLU A 60 31.13 50.48 -2.08
CA GLU A 60 32.59 50.45 -2.18
C GLU A 60 33.03 49.14 -2.86
N PRO A 61 34.17 49.14 -3.58
CA PRO A 61 34.71 47.92 -4.15
C PRO A 61 34.98 46.90 -3.02
N PRO A 62 34.57 45.63 -3.19
CA PRO A 62 34.74 44.62 -2.16
C PRO A 62 36.22 44.37 -1.88
N THR A 63 36.54 44.20 -0.60
CA THR A 63 37.88 43.80 -0.18
C THR A 63 38.09 42.29 -0.37
N GLN A 64 39.34 41.85 -0.34
CA GLN A 64 39.65 40.42 -0.38
C GLN A 64 39.04 39.66 0.83
N ASP A 65 38.96 40.30 1.99
CA ASP A 65 38.39 39.71 3.19
C ASP A 65 36.87 39.52 3.06
N ASP A 66 36.17 40.49 2.46
CA ASP A 66 34.73 40.39 2.19
C ASP A 66 34.40 39.19 1.27
N LEU A 67 35.22 38.99 0.23
CA LEU A 67 35.06 37.88 -0.70
C LEU A 67 35.29 36.53 -0.02
N ILE A 68 36.28 36.44 0.88
CA ILE A 68 36.56 35.23 1.65
C ILE A 68 35.42 34.95 2.64
N GLU A 69 34.90 35.97 3.31
CA GLU A 69 33.81 35.82 4.28
C GLU A 69 32.52 35.33 3.61
N ILE A 70 32.11 35.95 2.49
CA ILE A 70 30.95 35.51 1.72
C ILE A 70 31.16 34.09 1.19
N ASN A 71 32.33 33.77 0.64
CA ASN A 71 32.59 32.42 0.14
C ASN A 71 32.48 31.36 1.26
N LYS A 72 32.98 31.66 2.47
CA LYS A 72 32.82 30.78 3.63
C LYS A 72 31.35 30.64 4.04
N SER A 73 30.60 31.75 4.11
CA SER A 73 29.17 31.73 4.42
C SER A 73 28.38 30.89 3.42
N VAL A 74 28.55 31.14 2.13
CA VAL A 74 27.86 30.40 1.05
C VAL A 74 28.20 28.92 1.14
N ASN A 75 29.50 28.57 1.29
CA ASN A 75 29.91 27.18 1.41
C ASN A 75 29.29 26.49 2.63
N GLN A 76 29.14 27.20 3.75
CA GLN A 76 28.50 26.66 4.94
C GLN A 76 26.99 26.44 4.72
N THR A 77 26.32 27.39 4.06
CA THR A 77 24.90 27.24 3.70
C THR A 77 24.70 26.07 2.73
N LEU A 78 25.48 25.98 1.65
CA LEU A 78 25.41 24.87 0.68
C LEU A 78 25.68 23.51 1.33
N ARG A 79 26.65 23.42 2.24
CA ARG A 79 26.88 22.18 3.02
C ARG A 79 25.69 21.80 3.88
N THR A 80 24.95 22.78 4.40
CA THR A 80 23.74 22.54 5.19
C THR A 80 22.60 22.08 4.29
N VAL A 81 22.41 22.73 3.14
CA VAL A 81 21.42 22.34 2.13
C VAL A 81 21.64 20.90 1.67
N ILE A 82 22.87 20.53 1.33
CA ILE A 82 23.20 19.15 0.90
C ILE A 82 22.87 18.12 2.00
N LYS A 83 23.16 18.44 3.26
CA LYS A 83 22.79 17.55 4.38
C LYS A 83 21.29 17.39 4.52
N ASN A 84 20.52 18.48 4.36
CA ASN A 84 19.06 18.41 4.38
C ASN A 84 18.53 17.61 3.18
N GLN A 85 19.09 17.78 1.98
CA GLN A 85 18.72 16.98 0.81
C GLN A 85 18.99 15.49 1.01
N MET A 86 20.11 15.13 1.64
CA MET A 86 20.38 13.73 2.01
C MET A 86 19.30 13.19 2.99
N LEU A 87 18.93 13.97 4.01
CA LEU A 87 17.86 13.58 4.94
C LEU A 87 16.49 13.48 4.27
N LEU A 88 16.16 14.41 3.38
CA LEU A 88 14.93 14.39 2.60
C LEU A 88 14.87 13.18 1.66
N GLN A 89 16.00 12.81 1.07
CA GLN A 89 16.12 11.60 0.28
C GLN A 89 15.85 10.35 1.12
N PHE A 90 16.41 10.24 2.32
CA PHE A 90 16.11 9.13 3.22
C PHE A 90 14.62 9.08 3.60
N LYS A 91 14.01 10.23 3.93
CA LYS A 91 12.56 10.29 4.18
C LYS A 91 11.76 9.80 2.98
N LEU A 92 12.13 10.20 1.76
CA LEU A 92 11.45 9.78 0.53
C LEU A 92 11.62 8.27 0.27
N GLU A 93 12.83 7.75 0.48
CA GLU A 93 13.14 6.32 0.34
C GLU A 93 12.31 5.49 1.34
N ASP A 94 12.21 5.91 2.60
CA ASP A 94 11.36 5.25 3.60
C ASP A 94 9.89 5.22 3.17
N LEU A 95 9.37 6.29 2.55
CA LEU A 95 7.99 6.31 2.06
C LEU A 95 7.75 5.34 0.90
N ILE A 96 8.76 5.10 0.07
CA ILE A 96 8.63 4.31 -1.16
C ILE A 96 8.97 2.82 -0.92
N VAL A 97 9.98 2.52 -0.10
CA VAL A 97 10.49 1.17 0.13
C VAL A 97 9.73 0.45 1.25
N GLU A 98 9.41 1.13 2.35
CA GLU A 98 8.64 0.59 3.48
C GLU A 98 7.13 0.83 3.27
N ASN A 99 6.63 0.58 2.05
CA ASN A 99 5.21 0.70 1.74
C ASN A 99 4.54 -0.68 1.87
N PRO A 100 4.08 -1.12 3.07
CA PRO A 100 3.37 -2.38 3.21
C PRO A 100 2.06 -2.36 2.42
N LEU A 101 1.98 -3.22 1.43
CA LEU A 101 0.82 -3.52 0.61
C LEU A 101 0.38 -4.95 0.95
N PRO A 102 -0.34 -5.16 2.07
CA PRO A 102 -0.95 -6.45 2.35
C PRO A 102 -2.00 -6.73 1.28
N SER A 103 -2.01 -7.94 0.75
CA SER A 103 -2.98 -8.39 -0.23
C SER A 103 -3.05 -9.91 -0.17
N ILE A 104 -4.26 -10.46 -0.24
CA ILE A 104 -4.50 -11.90 -0.22
C ILE A 104 -5.43 -12.23 -1.38
N THR A 105 -5.28 -13.43 -1.92
CA THR A 105 -6.13 -13.96 -2.98
C THR A 105 -6.48 -15.41 -2.69
N ILE A 106 -7.71 -15.81 -2.99
CA ILE A 106 -8.15 -17.20 -2.96
C ILE A 106 -8.65 -17.62 -4.34
N LYS A 107 -8.30 -18.85 -4.75
CA LYS A 107 -8.88 -19.51 -5.92
C LYS A 107 -9.50 -20.84 -5.52
N LYS A 108 -10.73 -21.08 -5.96
CA LYS A 108 -11.52 -22.24 -5.63
C LYS A 108 -11.78 -23.06 -6.89
N TYR A 109 -11.46 -24.34 -6.79
CA TYR A 109 -11.70 -25.30 -7.86
C TYR A 109 -12.66 -26.38 -7.41
N VAL A 110 -13.41 -26.92 -8.38
CA VAL A 110 -14.33 -28.04 -8.19
C VAL A 110 -13.84 -29.24 -8.99
N SER A 111 -13.99 -30.43 -8.42
CA SER A 111 -13.75 -31.70 -9.07
C SER A 111 -14.97 -32.62 -8.87
N GLY A 112 -15.42 -33.23 -9.97
CA GLY A 112 -16.48 -34.24 -9.99
C GLY A 112 -15.98 -35.67 -10.19
N ASP A 113 -14.66 -35.87 -10.26
CA ASP A 113 -14.01 -37.15 -10.58
C ASP A 113 -13.04 -37.61 -9.47
N GLY A 114 -13.35 -37.26 -8.22
CA GLY A 114 -12.56 -37.66 -7.06
C GLY A 114 -11.20 -36.97 -6.94
N GLY A 115 -11.08 -35.73 -7.44
CA GLY A 115 -9.88 -34.90 -7.34
C GLY A 115 -8.86 -35.11 -8.46
N VAL A 116 -9.25 -35.78 -9.56
CA VAL A 116 -8.38 -36.01 -10.72
C VAL A 116 -8.32 -34.77 -11.62
N THR A 117 -9.47 -34.18 -11.92
CA THR A 117 -9.60 -32.96 -12.74
C THR A 117 -10.21 -31.83 -11.92
N TRP A 118 -9.59 -30.66 -12.01
CA TRP A 118 -9.98 -29.45 -11.26
C TRP A 118 -10.43 -28.36 -12.22
N TYR A 119 -11.66 -27.87 -12.04
CA TYR A 119 -12.26 -26.83 -12.85
C TYR A 119 -12.32 -25.52 -12.06
N ASP A 120 -11.86 -24.45 -12.70
CA ASP A 120 -12.09 -23.07 -12.27
C ASP A 120 -13.51 -22.69 -12.66
N ALA A 121 -14.45 -22.95 -11.76
CA ALA A 121 -15.88 -22.95 -12.06
C ALA A 121 -16.53 -21.62 -11.67
N ASP A 122 -15.91 -20.49 -12.04
CA ASP A 122 -16.33 -19.12 -11.71
C ASP A 122 -17.68 -18.71 -12.32
N SER A 123 -18.25 -19.51 -13.22
CA SER A 123 -19.49 -19.18 -13.92
C SER A 123 -20.40 -20.41 -14.11
N PRO A 124 -21.72 -20.21 -14.03
CA PRO A 124 -22.67 -21.31 -14.26
C PRO A 124 -22.63 -21.79 -15.72
N PRO A 125 -22.95 -23.08 -15.98
CA PRO A 125 -23.39 -24.07 -15.00
C PRO A 125 -22.25 -24.66 -14.13
N GLY A 126 -20.99 -24.54 -14.56
CA GLY A 126 -19.87 -25.28 -13.96
C GLY A 126 -19.80 -26.74 -14.42
N PRO A 127 -18.90 -27.57 -13.87
CA PRO A 127 -18.83 -28.99 -14.18
C PRO A 127 -20.07 -29.75 -13.68
N THR A 128 -20.50 -30.73 -14.46
CA THR A 128 -21.52 -31.70 -14.05
C THR A 128 -20.90 -32.82 -13.24
N ILE A 129 -21.47 -33.14 -12.08
CA ILE A 129 -20.99 -34.17 -11.17
C ILE A 129 -21.97 -35.34 -11.17
N ASP A 130 -21.47 -36.55 -11.39
CA ASP A 130 -22.29 -37.76 -11.36
C ASP A 130 -22.78 -38.04 -9.93
N PRO A 131 -24.06 -38.42 -9.70
CA PRO A 131 -24.59 -38.79 -8.39
C PRO A 131 -23.80 -39.89 -7.66
N GLU A 132 -23.04 -40.73 -8.37
CA GLU A 132 -22.18 -41.75 -7.77
C GLU A 132 -20.82 -41.19 -7.29
N GLN A 133 -20.49 -39.94 -7.62
CA GLN A 133 -19.26 -39.25 -7.24
C GLN A 133 -19.48 -38.24 -6.12
N VAL A 134 -18.45 -38.01 -5.32
CA VAL A 134 -18.45 -36.99 -4.26
C VAL A 134 -17.75 -35.74 -4.77
N PRO A 135 -18.40 -34.55 -4.71
CA PRO A 135 -17.74 -33.31 -5.10
C PRO A 135 -16.53 -33.05 -4.21
N MET A 136 -15.40 -32.68 -4.83
CA MET A 136 -14.21 -32.23 -4.12
C MET A 136 -13.91 -30.78 -4.45
N PHE A 137 -13.39 -30.05 -3.45
CA PHE A 137 -13.02 -28.64 -3.55
C PHE A 137 -11.55 -28.47 -3.21
N ARG A 138 -10.85 -27.66 -4.01
CA ARG A 138 -9.46 -27.25 -3.78
C ARG A 138 -9.43 -25.74 -3.65
N PHE A 139 -8.83 -25.27 -2.56
CA PHE A 139 -8.64 -23.85 -2.26
C PHE A 139 -7.16 -23.54 -2.37
N VAL A 140 -6.80 -22.54 -3.18
CA VAL A 140 -5.43 -22.06 -3.34
C VAL A 140 -5.38 -20.65 -2.76
N ILE A 141 -4.70 -20.49 -1.64
CA ILE A 141 -4.60 -19.21 -0.94
C ILE A 141 -3.21 -18.65 -1.19
N THR A 142 -3.13 -17.44 -1.74
CA THR A 142 -1.86 -16.77 -2.08
C THR A 142 -1.77 -15.42 -1.41
N ASN A 143 -0.64 -15.13 -0.78
CA ASN A 143 -0.32 -13.75 -0.37
C ASN A 143 0.27 -13.01 -1.58
N THR A 144 -0.54 -12.16 -2.18
CA THR A 144 -0.17 -11.33 -3.33
C THR A 144 0.45 -9.98 -2.93
N GLY A 145 0.54 -9.72 -1.62
CA GLY A 145 1.17 -8.54 -1.05
C GLY A 145 2.67 -8.67 -0.83
N ASN A 146 3.28 -7.61 -0.29
CA ASN A 146 4.72 -7.53 0.02
C ASN A 146 5.05 -7.67 1.52
N VAL A 147 4.06 -8.00 2.35
CA VAL A 147 4.22 -8.20 3.81
C VAL A 147 3.70 -9.55 4.27
N ILE A 148 4.21 -10.04 5.40
CA ILE A 148 3.73 -11.28 6.01
C ILE A 148 2.30 -11.08 6.53
N LEU A 149 1.40 -11.98 6.15
CA LEU A 149 0.04 -12.05 6.70
C LEU A 149 -0.01 -13.05 7.85
N THR A 150 -0.85 -12.76 8.83
CA THR A 150 -1.09 -13.59 10.02
C THR A 150 -2.59 -13.82 10.23
N GLY A 151 -2.95 -14.79 11.07
CA GLY A 151 -4.35 -15.09 11.38
C GLY A 151 -5.15 -15.52 10.14
N VAL A 152 -4.48 -16.06 9.11
CA VAL A 152 -5.12 -16.42 7.85
C VAL A 152 -6.20 -17.46 8.12
N THR A 153 -7.43 -17.15 7.74
CA THR A 153 -8.63 -17.96 7.98
C THR A 153 -9.41 -18.11 6.69
N VAL A 154 -9.76 -19.34 6.35
CA VAL A 154 -10.50 -19.70 5.15
C VAL A 154 -11.84 -20.29 5.55
N THR A 155 -12.91 -19.73 5.02
CA THR A 155 -14.29 -20.18 5.23
C THR A 155 -14.97 -20.40 3.89
N ASP A 156 -16.04 -21.17 3.92
CA ASP A 156 -16.80 -21.55 2.75
C ASP A 156 -18.29 -21.51 3.07
N SER A 157 -19.10 -21.00 2.13
CA SER A 157 -20.53 -20.74 2.36
C SER A 157 -21.36 -22.00 2.59
N VAL A 158 -20.89 -23.17 2.14
CA VAL A 158 -21.59 -24.46 2.29
C VAL A 158 -20.83 -25.39 3.23
N LEU A 159 -19.49 -25.44 3.13
CA LEU A 159 -18.63 -26.36 3.88
C LEU A 159 -18.24 -25.81 5.26
N GLY A 160 -18.47 -24.52 5.52
CA GLY A 160 -18.14 -23.88 6.80
C GLY A 160 -16.66 -23.53 6.93
N LEU A 161 -16.08 -23.72 8.12
CA LEU A 161 -14.69 -23.38 8.39
C LEU A 161 -13.74 -24.39 7.71
N ILE A 162 -12.83 -23.90 6.89
CA ILE A 162 -11.80 -24.71 6.22
C ILE A 162 -10.52 -24.71 7.06
N SER A 163 -9.92 -23.56 7.31
CA SER A 163 -8.67 -23.46 8.07
C SER A 163 -8.59 -22.13 8.84
N THR A 164 -7.75 -22.08 9.88
CA THR A 164 -7.54 -20.86 10.70
C THR A 164 -6.15 -20.83 11.33
N GLY A 165 -5.65 -19.63 11.63
CA GLY A 165 -4.43 -19.40 12.40
C GLY A 165 -3.12 -19.43 11.61
N GLY A 166 -3.15 -19.32 10.28
CA GLY A 166 -1.97 -19.40 9.42
C GLY A 166 -1.12 -18.14 9.37
N ILE A 167 0.19 -18.31 9.12
CA ILE A 167 1.12 -17.25 8.71
C ILE A 167 1.45 -17.46 7.24
N LEU A 168 1.35 -16.40 6.42
CA LEU A 168 1.60 -16.46 4.99
C LEU A 168 2.60 -15.38 4.57
N PRO A 169 3.89 -15.74 4.37
CA PRO A 169 4.89 -14.80 3.86
C PRO A 169 4.54 -14.23 2.47
N PRO A 170 5.15 -13.10 2.07
CA PRO A 170 4.96 -12.53 0.73
C PRO A 170 5.24 -13.53 -0.38
N GLY A 171 4.32 -13.64 -1.35
CA GLY A 171 4.45 -14.56 -2.49
C GLY A 171 4.29 -16.05 -2.15
N ALA A 172 4.12 -16.40 -0.87
CA ALA A 172 3.84 -17.78 -0.48
C ALA A 172 2.36 -18.11 -0.72
N PHE A 173 2.11 -19.41 -0.93
CA PHE A 173 0.77 -19.96 -1.05
C PHE A 173 0.65 -21.29 -0.31
N PHE A 174 -0.58 -21.68 0.01
CA PHE A 174 -0.90 -23.03 0.47
C PHE A 174 -2.21 -23.49 -0.15
N GLU A 175 -2.42 -24.80 -0.11
CA GLU A 175 -3.61 -25.43 -0.65
C GLU A 175 -4.36 -26.20 0.43
N GLU A 176 -5.69 -26.15 0.36
CA GLU A 176 -6.58 -26.94 1.20
C GLU A 176 -7.54 -27.73 0.33
N TYR A 177 -7.91 -28.93 0.78
CA TYR A 177 -8.79 -29.84 0.06
C TYR A 177 -9.94 -30.26 0.96
N ARG A 178 -11.18 -30.20 0.45
CA ARG A 178 -12.36 -30.63 1.21
C ARG A 178 -13.30 -31.44 0.32
N SER A 179 -13.84 -32.52 0.86
CA SER A 179 -14.99 -33.22 0.28
C SER A 179 -16.25 -32.46 0.64
N GLY A 180 -17.14 -32.26 -0.33
CA GLY A 180 -18.50 -31.81 -0.07
C GLY A 180 -19.47 -32.98 0.06
N GLU A 181 -20.74 -32.62 0.17
CA GLU A 181 -21.86 -33.55 -0.02
C GLU A 181 -22.44 -33.33 -1.40
N TYR A 182 -22.87 -34.41 -2.06
CA TYR A 182 -23.61 -34.28 -3.31
C TYR A 182 -24.97 -33.64 -3.03
N LEU A 183 -25.25 -32.53 -3.69
CA LEU A 183 -26.52 -31.82 -3.66
C LEU A 183 -27.10 -31.79 -5.08
N GLY A 184 -28.36 -32.22 -5.23
CA GLY A 184 -29.04 -32.21 -6.53
C GLY A 184 -29.36 -30.80 -7.02
N GLY A 185 -29.50 -30.65 -8.33
CA GLY A 185 -29.73 -29.38 -9.02
C GLY A 185 -28.48 -28.51 -9.20
N ASP A 186 -28.69 -27.24 -9.56
CA ASP A 186 -27.62 -26.26 -9.73
C ASP A 186 -27.08 -25.80 -8.38
N GLN A 187 -25.78 -25.89 -8.19
CA GLN A 187 -25.10 -25.59 -6.94
C GLN A 187 -24.11 -24.45 -7.13
N SER A 188 -23.99 -23.61 -6.11
CA SER A 188 -22.98 -22.56 -6.03
C SER A 188 -22.41 -22.50 -4.62
N ASN A 189 -21.12 -22.23 -4.53
CA ASN A 189 -20.44 -22.17 -3.25
C ASN A 189 -19.27 -21.19 -3.29
N THR A 190 -19.30 -20.20 -2.39
CA THR A 190 -18.27 -19.17 -2.28
C THR A 190 -17.30 -19.48 -1.14
N ALA A 191 -16.00 -19.48 -1.45
CA ALA A 191 -14.93 -19.44 -0.46
C ALA A 191 -14.56 -17.99 -0.15
N THR A 192 -14.22 -17.73 1.11
CA THR A 192 -13.73 -16.44 1.58
C THR A 192 -12.47 -16.67 2.39
N VAL A 193 -11.43 -15.88 2.12
CA VAL A 193 -10.22 -15.84 2.94
C VAL A 193 -10.08 -14.48 3.58
N ILE A 194 -9.69 -14.46 4.85
CA ILE A 194 -9.25 -13.26 5.55
C ILE A 194 -7.83 -13.45 6.05
N GLY A 195 -7.06 -12.37 6.10
CA GLY A 195 -5.73 -12.33 6.70
C GLY A 195 -5.45 -10.96 7.31
N TYR A 196 -4.45 -10.89 8.17
CA TYR A 196 -4.11 -9.66 8.90
C TYR A 196 -2.65 -9.28 8.71
N TYR A 197 -2.42 -8.00 8.45
CA TYR A 197 -1.14 -7.34 8.63
C TYR A 197 -1.30 -6.29 9.72
N LEU A 198 -0.73 -6.54 10.90
CA LEU A 198 -1.01 -5.75 12.11
C LEU A 198 -2.53 -5.67 12.34
N ASP A 199 -3.10 -4.46 12.42
CA ASP A 199 -4.54 -4.23 12.58
C ASP A 199 -5.29 -4.12 11.23
N GLN A 200 -4.58 -4.18 10.10
CA GLN A 200 -5.20 -4.12 8.78
C GLN A 200 -5.65 -5.52 8.35
N GLN A 201 -6.97 -5.68 8.19
CA GLN A 201 -7.55 -6.87 7.56
C GLN A 201 -7.49 -6.75 6.03
N VAL A 202 -7.18 -7.86 5.38
CA VAL A 202 -7.34 -8.07 3.93
C VAL A 202 -8.21 -9.29 3.72
N GLU A 203 -9.01 -9.27 2.66
CA GLU A 203 -9.94 -10.33 2.34
C GLU A 203 -10.04 -10.55 0.83
N ASP A 204 -10.40 -11.77 0.46
CA ASP A 204 -10.77 -12.12 -0.91
C ASP A 204 -11.80 -13.25 -0.92
N SER A 205 -12.53 -13.38 -2.02
CA SER A 205 -13.57 -14.40 -2.16
C SER A 205 -13.67 -14.91 -3.59
N ASP A 206 -13.93 -16.22 -3.73
CA ASP A 206 -14.00 -16.89 -5.02
C ASP A 206 -15.15 -17.90 -5.03
N VAL A 207 -15.98 -17.86 -6.08
CA VAL A 207 -17.20 -18.64 -6.20
C VAL A 207 -16.99 -19.80 -7.16
N ALA A 208 -17.54 -20.97 -6.83
CA ALA A 208 -17.56 -22.09 -7.75
C ALA A 208 -18.98 -22.65 -7.94
N TYR A 209 -19.32 -22.98 -9.18
CA TYR A 209 -20.59 -23.59 -9.59
C TYR A 209 -20.40 -25.07 -9.96
N TYR A 210 -21.44 -25.90 -9.78
CA TYR A 210 -21.52 -27.25 -10.35
C TYR A 210 -22.99 -27.69 -10.50
N THR A 211 -23.26 -28.69 -11.33
CA THR A 211 -24.63 -29.19 -11.58
C THR A 211 -24.73 -30.70 -11.52
N GLU A 212 -25.97 -31.20 -11.54
CA GLU A 212 -26.27 -32.62 -11.77
C GLU A 212 -26.42 -32.98 -13.26
N PRO A 213 -26.33 -34.27 -13.63
CA PRO A 213 -26.61 -34.72 -14.98
C PRO A 213 -28.11 -34.64 -15.27
N THR A 214 -28.48 -34.11 -16.44
CA THR A 214 -29.86 -34.07 -16.94
C THR A 214 -30.36 -35.43 -17.41
#